data_AF-A0A191HX19-F1
#
_entry.id   AF-A0A191HX19-F1
#
_cell.length_a   1.000
_cell.length_b   1.000
_cell.length_c   1.000
_cell.angle_alpha   90.00
_cell.angle_beta   90.00
_cell.angle_gamma   90.00
#
_symmetry.space_group_name_H-M   'P 1'
#
loop_
_entity.id
_entity.type
_entity.pdbx_description
1 polymer ?
#
loop_
_entity_poly.entity_id
_entity_poly.type
_entity_poly.pdbx_seq_one_letter_code
_entity_poly.pdbx_strand_id
1 'polypeptide(L)'
;MQFFNPDGNPCYFQFVFKEKITGEILFESKLVPPNMSLSPIKLNKTMEKGSYPVVLQLHCFDLNDINRELNGAEIEAQLNVL
;
A
#
# COMPACT_ATOMS: atom_id res chain seq x y z
N MET A 1 -11.78 -2.60 -1.35
CA MET A 1 -10.36 -2.95 -1.52
C MET A 1 -9.82 -3.41 -0.18
N GLN A 2 -9.13 -4.54 -0.12
CA GLN A 2 -8.48 -5.05 1.08
C GLN A 2 -7.01 -5.31 0.73
N PHE A 3 -6.10 -4.86 1.58
CA PHE A 3 -4.69 -5.20 1.46
C PHE A 3 -4.37 -6.29 2.46
N PHE A 4 -3.78 -7.38 2.00
CA PHE A 4 -3.55 -8.59 2.77
C PHE A 4 -2.10 -9.02 2.61
N ASN A 5 -1.45 -9.35 3.73
CA ASN A 5 -0.17 -10.03 3.71
C ASN A 5 -0.42 -11.54 3.82
N PRO A 6 -0.12 -12.33 2.77
CA PRO A 6 -0.39 -13.77 2.75
C PRO A 6 0.21 -14.53 3.92
N ASP A 7 -0.43 -15.63 4.29
CA ASP A 7 0.14 -16.57 5.25
C ASP A 7 1.46 -17.16 4.73
N GLY A 8 2.41 -17.40 5.63
CA GLY A 8 3.75 -17.91 5.30
C GLY A 8 4.68 -16.93 4.58
N ASN A 9 4.26 -15.70 4.31
CA ASN A 9 5.13 -14.69 3.69
C ASN A 9 6.26 -14.29 4.67
N PRO A 10 7.55 -14.36 4.28
CA PRO A 10 8.66 -14.18 5.22
C PRO A 10 9.01 -12.71 5.49
N CYS A 11 8.05 -11.79 5.37
CA CYS A 11 8.26 -10.37 5.58
C CYS A 11 7.00 -9.65 6.06
N TYR A 12 7.21 -8.50 6.69
CA TYR A 12 6.17 -7.49 6.85
C TYR A 12 5.90 -6.81 5.51
N PHE A 13 4.65 -6.38 5.30
CA PHE A 13 4.30 -5.48 4.20
C PHE A 13 4.00 -4.09 4.70
N GLN A 14 4.40 -3.08 3.93
CA GLN A 14 3.88 -1.72 4.02
C GLN A 14 3.32 -1.33 2.65
N PHE A 15 2.11 -0.78 2.66
CA PHE A 15 1.41 -0.33 1.47
C PHE A 15 1.44 1.20 1.43
N VAL A 16 2.02 1.77 0.37
CA VAL A 16 2.00 3.21 0.11
C VAL A 16 1.27 3.44 -1.21
N PHE A 17 0.18 4.18 -1.17
CA PHE A 17 -0.65 4.46 -2.34
C PHE A 17 -0.54 5.94 -2.71
N LYS A 18 -0.07 6.22 -3.93
CA LYS A 18 0.26 7.56 -4.40
C LYS A 18 -0.51 7.90 -5.68
N GLU A 19 -0.84 9.17 -5.85
CA GLU A 19 -1.24 9.69 -7.16
C GLU A 19 0.01 9.84 -8.03
N LYS A 20 -0.05 9.33 -9.27
CA LYS A 20 1.13 9.12 -10.12
C LYS A 20 1.72 10.44 -10.65
N ILE A 21 0.89 11.44 -10.93
CA ILE A 21 1.32 12.70 -11.55
C ILE A 21 1.94 13.65 -10.53
N THR A 22 1.25 13.84 -9.41
CA THR A 22 1.61 14.77 -8.32
C THR A 22 2.56 14.14 -7.30
N GLY A 23 2.60 12.81 -7.21
CA GLY A 23 3.34 12.07 -6.19
C GLY A 23 2.70 12.11 -4.81
N GLU A 24 1.49 12.65 -4.68
CA GLU A 24 0.80 12.81 -3.40
C GLU A 24 0.47 11.45 -2.77
N ILE A 25 0.82 11.27 -1.49
CA ILE A 25 0.48 10.07 -0.73
C ILE A 25 -0.99 10.12 -0.31
N LEU A 26 -1.80 9.31 -0.98
CA LEU A 26 -3.22 9.17 -0.72
C LEU A 26 -3.50 8.26 0.48
N PHE A 27 -2.62 7.29 0.74
CA PHE A 27 -2.70 6.38 1.89
C PHE A 27 -1.33 5.77 2.16
N GLU A 28 -1.00 5.58 3.44
CA GLU A 28 0.17 4.84 3.88
C GLU A 28 -0.21 3.96 5.07
N SER A 29 0.16 2.69 5.01
CA SER A 29 -0.12 1.77 6.10
C SER A 29 0.99 1.72 7.14
N LYS A 30 0.64 1.21 8.32
CA LYS A 30 1.62 0.56 9.21
C LYS A 30 2.09 -0.76 8.60
N LEU A 31 3.08 -1.38 9.22
CA LEU A 31 3.49 -2.74 8.87
C LEU A 31 2.36 -3.75 9.11
N VAL A 32 2.17 -4.61 8.12
CA VAL A 32 1.20 -5.70 8.12
C VAL A 32 1.96 -7.01 8.26
N PRO A 33 1.83 -7.74 9.38
CA PRO A 33 2.43 -9.06 9.54
C PRO A 33 1.76 -10.10 8.63
N PRO A 34 2.42 -11.25 8.42
CA PRO A 34 1.83 -12.37 7.69
C PRO A 34 0.47 -12.78 8.23
N ASN A 35 -0.41 -13.21 7.33
CA ASN A 35 -1.79 -13.60 7.61
C ASN A 35 -2.68 -12.49 8.23
N MET A 36 -2.30 -11.22 8.07
CA MET A 36 -3.12 -10.08 8.49
C MET A 36 -3.53 -9.18 7.32
N SER A 37 -4.67 -8.53 7.49
CA SER A 37 -5.24 -7.62 6.49
C SER A 37 -5.50 -6.23 7.05
N LEU A 38 -5.45 -5.24 6.18
CA LEU A 38 -5.89 -3.88 6.45
C LEU A 38 -7.28 -3.65 5.86
N SER A 39 -8.23 -3.39 6.75
CA SER A 39 -9.56 -2.91 6.40
C SER A 39 -10.19 -2.17 7.59
N PRO A 40 -10.81 -0.99 7.38
CA PRO A 40 -10.96 -0.28 6.11
C PRO A 40 -9.72 0.53 5.72
N ILE A 41 -9.50 0.72 4.41
CA ILE A 41 -8.52 1.67 3.88
C ILE A 41 -9.20 3.04 3.80
N LYS A 42 -8.64 4.04 4.47
CA LYS A 42 -9.12 5.42 4.45
C LYS A 42 -8.07 6.30 3.77
N LEU A 43 -8.46 7.00 2.71
CA LEU A 43 -7.58 7.98 2.09
C LEU A 43 -7.37 9.17 3.01
N ASN A 44 -6.20 9.81 2.90
CA ASN A 44 -5.81 10.97 3.69
C ASN A 44 -6.64 12.22 3.38
N LYS A 45 -7.40 12.20 2.28
CA LYS A 45 -8.33 13.27 1.88
C LYS A 45 -9.56 12.73 1.17
N THR A 46 -10.58 13.56 1.09
CA THR A 46 -11.69 13.37 0.16
C THR A 46 -11.21 13.67 -1.26
N MET A 47 -11.62 12.84 -2.20
CA MET A 47 -11.34 13.01 -3.62
C MET A 47 -12.60 13.46 -4.35
N GLU A 48 -12.46 14.33 -5.34
CA GLU A 48 -13.56 14.64 -6.25
C GLU A 48 -13.83 13.47 -7.20
N LYS A 49 -15.02 13.47 -7.82
CA LYS A 49 -15.37 12.48 -8.83
C LYS A 49 -14.40 12.58 -10.02
N GLY A 50 -13.82 11.45 -10.42
CA GLY A 50 -12.82 11.43 -11.48
C GLY A 50 -12.04 10.12 -11.58
N SER A 51 -11.11 10.06 -12.53
CA SER A 51 -10.18 8.95 -12.70
C SER A 51 -8.76 9.47 -12.55
N TYR A 52 -7.99 8.85 -11.65
CA TYR A 52 -6.65 9.29 -11.28
C TYR A 52 -5.66 8.15 -11.52
N PRO A 53 -4.56 8.36 -12.27
CA PRO A 53 -3.49 7.39 -12.33
C PRO A 53 -2.81 7.32 -10.96
N VAL A 54 -2.57 6.12 -10.48
CA VAL A 54 -2.04 5.88 -9.13
C VAL A 54 -0.98 4.78 -9.17
N VAL A 55 -0.12 4.78 -8.15
CA VAL A 55 0.87 3.72 -7.93
C VAL A 55 0.68 3.19 -6.52
N LEU A 56 0.53 1.87 -6.40
CA LEU A 56 0.67 1.16 -5.13
C LEU A 56 2.09 0.66 -5.01
N GLN A 57 2.83 1.17 -4.04
CA GLN A 57 4.13 0.67 -3.65
C GLN A 57 3.96 -0.32 -2.49
N LEU A 58 4.53 -1.50 -2.66
CA LEU A 58 4.61 -2.54 -1.66
C LEU A 58 6.06 -2.59 -1.16
N HIS A 59 6.28 -2.14 0.06
CA HIS A 59 7.57 -2.28 0.73
C HIS A 59 7.54 -3.54 1.60
N CYS A 60 8.66 -4.24 1.62
CA CYS A 60 8.83 -5.50 2.35
C CYS A 60 9.92 -5.32 3.39
N PHE A 61 9.70 -5.75 4.63
CA PHE A 61 10.70 -5.66 5.71
C PHE A 61 10.91 -7.02 6.36
N ASP A 62 12.16 -7.32 6.72
CA ASP A 62 12.52 -8.57 7.39
C ASP A 62 11.74 -8.73 8.72
N LEU A 63 11.33 -9.96 9.04
CA LEU A 63 10.56 -10.24 10.24
C LEU A 63 11.36 -10.12 11.54
N ASN A 64 12.68 -10.31 11.47
CA ASN A 64 13.59 -10.29 12.61
C ASN A 64 14.35 -8.96 12.73
N ASP A 65 14.50 -8.22 11.64
CA ASP A 65 15.07 -6.87 11.62
C ASP A 65 14.27 -5.93 10.72
N ILE A 66 13.35 -5.20 11.34
CA ILE A 66 12.46 -4.23 10.67
C ILE A 66 13.20 -3.12 9.91
N ASN A 67 14.47 -2.85 10.23
CA ASN A 67 15.26 -1.83 9.52
C ASN A 67 15.85 -2.36 8.20
N ARG A 68 15.77 -3.68 7.97
CA ARG A 68 16.21 -4.32 6.74
C ARG A 68 15.06 -4.41 5.76
N GLU A 69 15.07 -3.51 4.79
CA GLU A 69 14.17 -3.57 3.64
C GLU A 69 14.56 -4.73 2.70
N LEU A 70 13.55 -5.43 2.18
CA LEU A 70 13.64 -6.53 1.23
C LEU A 70 13.10 -6.08 -0.13
N ASN A 71 13.10 -6.97 -1.13
CA ASN A 71 12.56 -6.61 -2.44
C ASN A 71 11.06 -6.27 -2.35
N GLY A 72 10.71 -5.06 -2.79
CA GLY A 72 9.33 -4.59 -2.91
C GLY A 72 8.74 -4.78 -4.30
N ALA A 73 7.59 -4.14 -4.53
CA ALA A 73 6.94 -4.05 -5.83
C ALA A 73 6.28 -2.68 -6.04
N GLU A 74 6.15 -2.26 -7.28
CA GLU A 74 5.32 -1.12 -7.68
C GLU A 74 4.26 -1.59 -8.66
N ILE A 75 3.01 -1.20 -8.41
CA ILE A 75 1.86 -1.60 -9.21
C ILE A 75 1.17 -0.33 -9.70
N GLU A 76 1.17 -0.11 -11.00
CA GLU A 76 0.40 0.97 -11.62
C GLU A 76 -1.08 0.60 -11.70
N ALA A 77 -1.95 1.55 -11.37
CA ALA A 77 -3.40 1.36 -11.41
C ALA A 77 -4.14 2.67 -11.73
N GLN A 78 -5.46 2.60 -11.83
CA GLN A 78 -6.35 3.76 -11.89
C GLN A 78 -7.34 3.74 -10.72
N LEU A 79 -7.42 4.86 -10.00
CA LEU A 79 -8.43 5.11 -8.98
C LEU A 79 -9.62 5.82 -9.61
N ASN A 80 -10.76 5.15 -9.65
CA ASN A 80 -12.02 5.72 -10.11
C ASN A 80 -12.88 6.11 -8.90
N VAL A 81 -13.16 7.41 -8.76
CA VAL A 81 -14.05 7.98 -7.75
C VAL A 81 -15.38 8.26 -8.43
N LEU A 82 -16.46 7.62 -7.94
CA LEU A 82 -17.78 7.57 -8.61
C LEU A 82 -18.78 8.56 -8.01
#